data_AF-A0A940SD14-F1
#
_entry.id   AF-A0A940SD14-F1
#
_cell.length_a   1.000
_cell.length_b   1.000
_cell.length_c   1.000
_cell.angle_alpha   90.00
_cell.angle_beta   90.00
_cell.angle_gamma   90.00
#
_symmetry.space_group_name_H-M   'P 1'
#
loop_
_entity.id
_entity.type
_entity.pdbx_description
1 polymer ?
#
loop_
_entity_poly.entity_id
_entity_poly.type
_entity_poly.pdbx_seq_one_letter_code
_entity_poly.pdbx_strand_id
1 'polypeptide(L)' 'MPETIDWLSQLLQIITVTGESVALFESDAVVIGHRPRKGLARWLGERPVHNDLAEQLKGSTLITVTAA' A
#
# COMPACT_ATOMS: atom_id res chain seq x y z
N MET A 1 19.99 1.90 -17.28
CA MET A 1 18.94 2.67 -16.57
C MET A 1 18.15 1.71 -15.69
N PRO A 2 18.34 1.70 -14.36
CA PRO A 2 17.74 0.72 -13.45
C PRO A 2 16.45 1.20 -12.73
N GLU A 3 15.94 2.39 -13.05
CA GLU A 3 14.89 3.05 -12.26
C GLU A 3 13.48 2.47 -12.44
N THR A 4 13.26 1.57 -13.41
CA THR A 4 11.92 1.09 -13.77
C THR A 4 11.47 -0.16 -13.00
N ILE A 5 12.35 -0.84 -12.25
CA ILE A 5 12.02 -2.10 -11.52
C ILE A 5 11.88 -1.89 -10.00
N ASP A 6 12.38 -0.79 -9.46
CA ASP A 6 12.47 -0.56 -8.00
C ASP A 6 11.12 -0.38 -7.29
N TRP A 7 10.09 0.05 -8.02
CA TRP A 7 8.79 0.36 -7.42
C TRP A 7 8.03 -0.90 -6.98
N LEU A 8 8.14 -2.03 -7.69
CA LEU A 8 7.49 -3.29 -7.27
C LEU A 8 8.07 -3.80 -5.95
N SER A 9 9.40 -3.71 -5.81
CA SER A 9 10.11 -4.08 -4.58
C SER A 9 9.69 -3.19 -3.41
N GLN A 10 9.57 -1.87 -3.63
CA GLN A 10 9.05 -0.95 -2.61
C GLN A 10 7.60 -1.27 -2.20
N LEU A 11 6.73 -1.59 -3.17
CA LEU A 11 5.34 -1.95 -2.87
C LEU A 11 5.24 -3.23 -2.05
N LEU A 12 5.97 -4.27 -2.45
CA LEU A 12 6.03 -5.53 -1.72
C LEU A 12 6.55 -5.32 -0.29
N GLN A 13 7.62 -4.53 -0.13
CA GLN A 13 8.17 -4.24 1.19
C GLN A 13 7.18 -3.50 2.10
N ILE A 14 6.46 -2.50 1.57
CA ILE A 14 5.45 -1.75 2.34
C ILE A 14 4.32 -2.69 2.79
N ILE A 15 3.85 -3.55 1.89
CA ILE A 15 2.78 -4.50 2.18
C ILE A 15 3.21 -5.46 3.29
N THR A 16 4.40 -6.08 3.17
CA THR A 16 4.92 -7.04 4.15
C THR A 16 5.11 -6.41 5.52
N VAL A 17 5.81 -5.26 5.61
CA VAL A 17 6.08 -4.59 6.90
C VAL A 17 4.80 -4.13 7.59
N THR A 18 3.82 -3.64 6.81
CA THR A 18 2.54 -3.20 7.36
C THR A 18 1.73 -4.40 7.87
N GLY A 19 1.66 -5.49 7.10
CA GLY A 19 0.98 -6.72 7.51
C GLY A 19 1.55 -7.31 8.80
N GLU A 20 2.88 -7.43 8.89
CA GLU A 20 3.56 -7.92 10.09
C GLU A 20 3.30 -7.04 11.31
N SER A 21 3.35 -5.72 11.14
CA SER A 21 3.10 -4.77 12.24
C SER A 21 1.68 -4.89 12.77
N VAL A 22 0.68 -4.99 11.87
CA VAL A 22 -0.73 -5.09 12.28
C VAL A 22 -1.01 -6.38 13.02
N ALA A 23 -0.43 -7.50 12.57
CA ALA A 23 -0.54 -8.77 13.26
C ALA A 23 0.18 -8.74 14.62
N LEU A 24 1.36 -8.12 14.71
CA LEU A 24 2.12 -8.02 15.95
C LEU A 24 1.43 -7.15 17.00
N PHE A 25 0.81 -6.05 16.58
CA PHE A 25 0.21 -5.07 17.48
C PHE A 25 -1.31 -5.22 17.62
N GLU A 26 -1.91 -6.28 17.05
CA GLU A 26 -3.36 -6.51 17.05
C GLU A 26 -4.14 -5.24 16.69
N SER A 27 -3.68 -4.52 15.65
CA SER A 27 -4.20 -3.17 15.38
C SER A 27 -5.59 -3.20 14.77
N ASP A 28 -6.56 -2.55 15.43
CA ASP A 28 -7.93 -2.40 14.93
C ASP A 28 -8.05 -1.38 13.79
N ALA A 29 -7.08 -0.48 13.62
CA ALA A 29 -7.07 0.55 12.59
C ALA A 29 -5.67 0.85 12.07
N VAL A 30 -5.58 1.09 10.75
CA VAL A 30 -4.33 1.32 10.03
C VAL A 30 -4.49 2.52 9.12
N VAL A 31 -3.68 3.57 9.33
CA VAL A 31 -3.73 4.82 8.56
C VAL A 31 -2.51 4.90 7.65
N ILE A 32 -2.75 5.01 6.34
CA ILE A 32 -1.67 5.07 5.34
C ILE A 32 -1.84 6.29 4.47
N GLY A 33 -0.77 7.09 4.37
CA GLY A 33 -0.67 8.17 3.41
C GLY A 33 -0.39 7.62 2.02
N HIS A 34 -1.29 7.87 1.07
CA HIS A 34 -1.11 7.56 -0.34
C HIS A 34 -0.94 8.85 -1.13
N ARG A 35 0.24 9.05 -1.74
CA ARG A 35 0.44 10.09 -2.75
C ARG A 35 0.21 9.46 -4.12
N PRO A 36 -0.88 9.79 -4.85
CA PRO A 36 -1.07 9.28 -6.19
C PRO A 36 0.10 9.74 -7.08
N ARG A 37 0.86 8.78 -7.62
CA ARG A 37 1.86 9.08 -8.67
C ARG A 37 1.10 9.60 -9.90
N LYS A 38 1.41 10.83 -10.33
CA LYS A 38 0.86 11.41 -11.58
C LYS A 38 1.53 10.73 -12.78
N GLY A 39 0.77 10.34 -13.80
CA GLY A 39 1.30 9.81 -15.07
C GLY A 39 0.78 8.42 -15.45
N LEU A 40 1.50 7.76 -16.39
CA LEU A 40 1.18 6.47 -17.03
C LEU A 40 0.85 5.32 -16.05
N ALA A 41 1.32 5.38 -14.79
CA ALA A 41 1.00 4.41 -13.75
C ALA A 41 -0.51 4.35 -13.39
N ARG A 42 -1.25 5.45 -13.55
CA ARG A 42 -2.73 5.46 -13.39
C ARG A 42 -3.45 4.74 -14.54
N TRP A 43 -2.82 4.66 -15.71
CA TRP A 43 -3.41 4.10 -16.92
C TRP A 43 -3.17 2.58 -17.06
N LEU A 44 -2.13 2.04 -16.43
CA LEU A 44 -1.74 0.63 -16.57
C LEU A 44 -2.51 -0.36 -15.69
N GLY A 45 -3.62 0.03 -15.09
CA GLY A 45 -4.48 -0.90 -14.35
C GLY A 45 -3.83 -1.55 -13.13
N GLU A 46 -2.73 -0.98 -12.60
CA GLU A 46 -2.11 -1.45 -11.36
C GLU A 46 -3.12 -1.35 -10.23
N ARG A 47 -3.44 -2.51 -9.66
CA ARG A 47 -4.30 -2.64 -8.49
C ARG A 47 -3.73 -1.71 -7.41
N PRO A 48 -4.51 -0.74 -6.91
CA PRO A 48 -3.99 0.18 -5.92
C PRO A 48 -3.50 -0.58 -4.69
N VAL A 49 -2.35 -0.20 -4.14
CA VAL A 49 -1.70 -0.84 -2.98
C VAL A 49 -2.65 -0.99 -1.78
N HIS A 50 -3.60 -0.06 -1.63
CA HIS A 50 -4.61 -0.15 -0.58
C HIS A 50 -5.57 -1.33 -0.72
N ASN A 51 -5.77 -1.88 -1.93
CA ASN A 51 -6.58 -3.09 -2.12
C ASN A 51 -5.85 -4.34 -1.62
N ASP A 52 -4.55 -4.47 -1.92
CA ASP A 52 -3.77 -5.62 -1.44
C ASP A 52 -3.59 -5.55 0.09
N LEU A 53 -3.48 -4.35 0.65
CA LEU A 53 -3.52 -4.12 2.09
C LEU A 53 -4.89 -4.45 2.69
N ALA A 54 -6.00 -4.08 2.05
CA ALA A 54 -7.34 -4.47 2.52
C ALA A 54 -7.54 -6.00 2.54
N GLU A 55 -6.91 -6.72 1.62
CA GLU A 55 -6.94 -8.19 1.59
C GLU A 55 -6.06 -8.83 2.67
N GLN A 56 -4.93 -8.21 3.06
CA GLN A 56 -4.05 -8.73 4.12
C GLN A 56 -4.50 -8.35 5.53
N LEU A 57 -5.10 -7.17 5.70
CA LEU A 57 -5.47 -6.60 6.99
C LEU A 57 -6.93 -6.92 7.36
N LYS A 58 -7.36 -8.17 7.12
CA LYS A 58 -8.75 -8.59 7.40
C LYS A 58 -9.06 -8.45 8.89
N GLY A 59 -10.08 -7.66 9.20
CA GLY A 59 -10.50 -7.38 10.58
C GLY A 59 -10.06 -6.00 11.08
N SER A 60 -9.16 -5.32 10.39
CA SER A 60 -8.70 -3.98 10.72
C SER A 60 -9.33 -2.93 9.80
N THR A 61 -9.62 -1.74 10.33
CA THR A 61 -10.09 -0.59 9.55
C THR A 61 -8.93 0.04 8.79
N LEU A 62 -8.95 -0.01 7.46
CA LEU A 62 -7.95 0.65 6.62
C LEU A 62 -8.38 2.08 6.23
N ILE A 63 -7.60 3.08 6.64
CA ILE A 63 -7.83 4.50 6.32
C ILE A 63 -6.74 4.96 5.35
N THR A 64 -7.13 5.33 4.12
CA THR A 64 -6.20 5.86 3.12
C THR A 64 -6.30 7.38 3.06
N VAL A 65 -5.20 8.08 3.33
CA VAL A 65 -5.12 9.54 3.27
C VAL A 65 -4.47 9.95 1.95
N THR A 66 -5.20 10.64 1.09
CA THR A 66 -4.66 11.18 -0.16
C THR A 66 -4.44 12.68 -0.07
N ALA A 67 -3.27 13.15 -0.51
CA ALA A 67 -3.05 14.59 -0.72
C ALA A 67 -3.93 15.09 -1.88
N ALA A 68 -4.57 16.25 -1.69
CA ALA A 68 -5.34 16.95 -2.71
C ALA A 68 -4.45 17.53 -3.83
#